data_AF-A0A3C0PRA8-F1
#
_entry.id   AF-A0A3C0PRA8-F1
#
_cell.length_a   1.000
_cell.length_b   1.000
_cell.length_c   1.000
_cell.angle_alpha   90.00
_cell.angle_beta   90.00
_cell.angle_gamma   90.00
#
_symmetry.space_group_name_H-M   'P 1'
#
loop_
_entity.id
_entity.type
_entity.pdbx_description
1 polymer ?
#
loop_
_entity_poly.entity_id
_entity_poly.type
_entity_poly.pdbx_seq_one_letter_code
_entity_poly.pdbx_strand_id
1 'polypeptide(L)'
;DRDVADSLLVTEVFTPAGNWSSYPSHRHDEDIYPDMTYLEETYYHRLNPAQGFAVQRVYTEDGSLDETMSPADGDVILVPKGHHPCAAPYGYELYYLNVMAGPLRKWRFKNDPAHDWIAKRDADTLPPA
;
A
#
# COMPACT_ATOMS: atom_id res chain seq x y z
N ASP A 1 -4.52 15.32 -22.72
CA ASP A 1 -5.09 14.70 -21.51
C ASP A 1 -6.39 14.00 -21.84
N ARG A 2 -6.48 12.69 -21.60
CA ARG A 2 -7.75 11.97 -21.68
C ARG A 2 -8.38 12.00 -20.31
N ASP A 3 -9.61 12.49 -20.26
CA ASP A 3 -10.47 12.43 -19.09
C ASP A 3 -11.00 10.99 -18.96
N VAL A 4 -10.23 10.14 -18.27
CA VAL A 4 -10.47 8.69 -18.17
C VAL A 4 -11.11 8.28 -16.85
N ALA A 5 -11.11 9.17 -15.85
CA ALA A 5 -11.75 9.00 -14.55
C ALA A 5 -11.69 10.30 -13.75
N ASP A 6 -12.79 10.63 -13.07
CA ASP A 6 -12.87 11.81 -12.19
C ASP A 6 -12.01 11.62 -10.92
N SER A 7 -12.19 10.50 -10.22
CA SER A 7 -11.58 10.29 -8.89
C SER A 7 -10.79 9.00 -8.76
N LEU A 8 -11.21 7.92 -9.41
CA LEU A 8 -10.67 6.58 -9.15
C LEU A 8 -9.22 6.42 -9.62
N LEU A 9 -8.40 5.87 -8.72
CA LEU A 9 -7.12 5.25 -9.00
C LEU A 9 -7.25 3.76 -8.63
N VAL A 10 -6.93 2.86 -9.56
CA VAL A 10 -7.05 1.41 -9.37
C VAL A 10 -5.72 0.77 -9.75
N THR A 11 -5.17 -0.04 -8.84
CA THR A 11 -3.88 -0.73 -8.99
C THR A 11 -4.05 -2.16 -8.56
N GLU A 12 -3.34 -3.09 -9.20
CA GLU A 12 -3.21 -4.46 -8.73
C GLU A 12 -1.73 -4.81 -8.50
N VAL A 13 -1.46 -5.61 -7.47
CA VAL A 13 -0.11 -6.01 -7.10
C VAL A 13 -0.07 -7.51 -6.84
N PHE A 14 0.99 -8.14 -7.35
CA PHE A 14 1.34 -9.53 -7.08
C PHE A 14 2.58 -9.57 -6.18
N THR A 15 2.44 -10.14 -4.99
CA THR A 15 3.50 -10.27 -4.00
C THR A 15 3.89 -11.74 -3.89
N PRO A 16 5.09 -12.13 -4.37
CA PRO A 16 5.51 -13.53 -4.33
C PRO A 16 5.71 -14.01 -2.88
N ALA A 17 5.55 -15.31 -2.65
CA ALA A 17 5.65 -15.91 -1.32
C ALA A 17 6.93 -15.51 -0.57
N GLY A 18 6.77 -15.10 0.70
CA GLY A 18 7.87 -14.65 1.56
C GLY A 18 8.32 -13.20 1.34
N ASN A 19 7.69 -12.45 0.42
CA ASN A 19 8.03 -11.05 0.15
C ASN A 19 7.07 -10.06 0.81
N TRP A 20 7.47 -8.80 0.77
CA TRP A 20 6.70 -7.65 1.21
C TRP A 20 6.41 -6.74 0.01
N SER A 21 5.25 -6.11 0.04
CA SER A 21 4.81 -5.09 -0.91
C SER A 21 4.11 -3.96 -0.15
N SER A 22 3.75 -2.89 -0.87
CA SER A 22 3.50 -1.58 -0.23
C SER A 22 4.64 -1.24 0.76
N TYR A 23 5.88 -1.60 0.36
CA TYR A 23 7.08 -1.52 1.18
C TYR A 23 8.26 -0.99 0.34
N PRO A 24 9.09 -0.05 0.85
CA PRO A 24 9.00 0.63 2.14
C PRO A 24 7.64 1.27 2.39
N SER A 25 7.18 1.22 3.63
CA SER A 25 5.80 1.63 3.92
C SER A 25 5.60 3.11 3.65
N HIS A 26 4.41 3.47 3.18
CA HIS A 26 4.06 4.84 2.81
C HIS A 26 2.65 5.19 3.25
N ARG A 27 2.37 6.49 3.29
CA ARG A 27 1.05 7.08 3.60
C ARG A 27 0.65 8.17 2.61
N HIS A 28 -0.65 8.35 2.43
CA HIS A 28 -1.29 9.37 1.60
C HIS A 28 -2.63 9.79 2.22
N ASP A 29 -2.55 10.37 3.42
CA ASP A 29 -3.69 10.61 4.32
C ASP A 29 -3.77 12.07 4.80
N GLU A 30 -3.04 12.97 4.15
CA GLU A 30 -3.09 14.42 4.38
C GLU A 30 -3.20 15.19 3.05
N ASP A 31 -4.02 16.25 3.04
CA ASP A 31 -4.20 17.12 1.87
C ASP A 31 -3.21 18.29 1.90
N ILE A 32 -1.94 18.00 1.56
CA ILE A 32 -0.82 18.94 1.61
C ILE A 32 -0.05 19.00 0.27
N TYR A 33 -0.79 19.00 -0.85
CA TYR A 33 -0.20 19.01 -2.19
C TYR A 33 0.81 20.19 -2.38
N PRO A 34 2.00 19.99 -3.00
CA PRO A 34 2.41 18.84 -3.81
C PRO A 34 3.05 17.67 -3.05
N ASP A 35 3.23 17.79 -1.74
CA ASP A 35 3.98 16.83 -0.93
C ASP A 35 3.26 15.49 -0.74
N MET A 36 1.95 15.56 -0.50
CA MET A 36 1.08 14.40 -0.28
C MET A 36 -0.34 14.78 -0.70
N THR A 37 -1.14 13.79 -1.05
CA THR A 37 -2.57 13.93 -1.32
C THR A 37 -3.34 13.02 -0.39
N TYR A 38 -4.48 13.47 0.12
CA TYR A 38 -5.41 12.60 0.83
C TYR A 38 -6.08 11.64 -0.17
N LEU A 39 -5.84 10.35 0.02
CA LEU A 39 -6.44 9.25 -0.71
C LEU A 39 -6.82 8.15 0.30
N GLU A 40 -8.12 7.89 0.44
CA GLU A 40 -8.57 6.65 1.08
C GLU A 40 -8.16 5.47 0.21
N GLU A 41 -7.84 4.32 0.81
CA GLU A 41 -7.48 3.11 0.06
C GLU A 41 -8.14 1.85 0.63
N THR A 42 -8.59 0.97 -0.27
CA THR A 42 -9.05 -0.37 0.07
C THR A 42 -8.13 -1.43 -0.53
N TYR A 43 -7.90 -2.53 0.18
CA TYR A 43 -7.15 -3.69 -0.28
C TYR A 43 -8.06 -4.92 -0.34
N TYR A 44 -8.40 -5.42 -1.53
CA TYR A 44 -9.06 -6.72 -1.69
C TYR A 44 -8.02 -7.81 -1.92
N HIS A 45 -7.88 -8.76 -1.01
CA HIS A 45 -6.82 -9.76 -1.03
C HIS A 45 -7.27 -11.07 -1.69
N ARG A 46 -6.36 -11.69 -2.45
CA ARG A 46 -6.46 -13.08 -2.91
C ARG A 46 -5.18 -13.83 -2.60
N LEU A 47 -5.31 -15.11 -2.26
CA LEU A 47 -4.19 -15.96 -1.90
C LEU A 47 -4.17 -17.25 -2.73
N ASN A 48 -2.96 -17.73 -2.98
CA ASN A 48 -2.71 -19.01 -3.61
C ASN A 48 -1.61 -19.77 -2.85
N PRO A 49 -1.91 -20.91 -2.20
CA PRO A 49 -3.24 -21.53 -2.05
C PRO A 49 -4.22 -20.71 -1.19
N ALA A 50 -5.54 -20.82 -1.45
CA ALA A 50 -6.58 -19.96 -0.89
C ALA A 50 -6.82 -20.09 0.63
N GLN A 51 -6.36 -21.17 1.27
CA GLN A 51 -6.46 -21.35 2.73
C GLN A 51 -5.42 -20.54 3.52
N GLY A 52 -4.55 -19.79 2.84
CA GLY A 52 -3.54 -18.95 3.46
C GLY A 52 -4.11 -17.69 4.12
N PHE A 53 -3.20 -16.85 4.60
CA PHE A 53 -3.48 -15.50 5.08
C PHE A 53 -2.36 -14.56 4.59
N ALA A 54 -2.64 -13.27 4.47
CA ALA A 54 -1.59 -12.24 4.37
C ALA A 54 -1.34 -11.62 5.75
N VAL A 55 -0.28 -10.84 5.91
CA VAL A 55 -0.12 -9.96 7.09
C VAL A 55 -0.12 -8.53 6.59
N GLN A 56 -1.08 -7.73 7.05
CA GLN A 56 -1.12 -6.30 6.75
C GLN A 56 -1.12 -5.52 8.06
N ARG A 57 -0.24 -4.52 8.16
CA ARG A 57 -0.24 -3.57 9.26
C ARG A 57 -0.78 -2.25 8.75
N VAL A 58 -1.55 -1.52 9.55
CA VAL A 58 -1.96 -0.13 9.27
C VAL A 58 -1.62 0.69 10.50
N TYR A 59 -0.71 1.65 10.37
CA TYR A 59 -0.18 2.38 11.53
C TYR A 59 0.19 3.83 11.24
N THR A 60 0.15 4.70 12.23
CA THR A 60 0.67 6.08 12.16
C THR A 60 1.95 6.22 12.96
N GLU A 61 2.80 7.20 12.63
CA GLU A 61 4.09 7.42 13.31
C GLU A 61 3.91 7.78 14.80
N ASP A 62 2.77 8.39 15.14
CA ASP A 62 2.40 8.73 16.52
C ASP A 62 1.78 7.56 17.29
N GLY A 63 1.54 6.41 16.64
CA GLY A 63 0.92 5.22 17.24
C GLY A 63 -0.56 5.38 17.59
N SER A 64 -1.23 6.46 17.17
CA SER A 64 -2.68 6.65 17.41
C SER A 64 -3.54 5.64 16.66
N LEU A 65 -3.01 5.06 15.58
CA LEU A 65 -3.48 3.87 14.90
C LEU A 65 -2.30 2.91 14.78
N ASP A 66 -2.46 1.66 15.16
CA ASP A 66 -1.47 0.60 14.96
C ASP A 66 -2.15 -0.77 15.03
N GLU A 67 -2.69 -1.21 13.90
CA GLU A 67 -3.42 -2.47 13.79
C GLU A 67 -2.66 -3.43 12.88
N THR A 68 -2.45 -4.66 13.34
CA THR A 68 -1.91 -5.74 12.51
C THR A 68 -2.98 -6.80 12.32
N MET A 69 -3.30 -7.08 11.06
CA MET A 69 -4.39 -7.96 10.66
C MET A 69 -3.84 -9.11 9.80
N SER A 70 -4.56 -10.23 9.82
CA SER A 70 -4.27 -11.40 9.01
C SER A 70 -5.42 -11.71 8.03
N PRO A 71 -5.58 -10.95 6.94
CA PRO A 71 -6.67 -11.16 5.99
C PRO A 71 -6.54 -12.53 5.28
N ALA A 72 -7.65 -13.24 5.13
CA ALA A 72 -7.78 -14.47 4.37
C ALA A 72 -8.10 -14.20 2.88
N ASP A 73 -8.19 -15.26 2.07
CA ASP A 73 -8.60 -15.13 0.66
C ASP A 73 -10.01 -14.51 0.54
N GLY A 74 -10.10 -13.41 -0.21
CA GLY A 74 -11.33 -12.66 -0.42
C GLY A 74 -11.61 -11.55 0.59
N ASP A 75 -10.79 -11.39 1.63
CA ASP A 75 -10.98 -10.34 2.63
C ASP A 75 -10.59 -8.95 2.11
N VAL A 76 -11.23 -7.93 2.68
CA VAL A 76 -10.95 -6.51 2.41
C VAL A 76 -10.42 -5.83 3.66
N ILE A 77 -9.34 -5.06 3.50
CA ILE A 77 -8.85 -4.12 4.52
C ILE A 77 -9.05 -2.69 4.04
N LEU A 78 -9.50 -1.83 4.96
CA LEU A 78 -9.62 -0.40 4.75
C LEU A 78 -8.41 0.30 5.37
N VAL A 79 -7.83 1.23 4.63
CA VAL A 79 -6.72 2.08 5.06
C VAL A 79 -7.23 3.52 5.12
N PRO A 80 -7.76 3.98 6.27
CA PRO A 80 -8.29 5.33 6.42
C PRO A 80 -7.20 6.38 6.60
N LYS A 81 -6.03 5.97 7.11
CA LYS A 81 -4.84 6.78 7.34
C LYS A 81 -3.62 5.90 7.63
N GLY A 82 -2.44 6.50 7.61
CA GLY A 82 -1.18 5.89 8.03
C GLY A 82 -0.50 5.03 6.98
N HIS A 83 0.61 4.45 7.42
CA HIS A 83 1.48 3.51 6.73
C HIS A 83 0.85 2.12 6.67
N HIS A 84 0.90 1.47 5.52
CA HIS A 84 0.12 0.25 5.29
C HIS A 84 0.88 -0.86 4.52
N PRO A 85 1.98 -1.41 5.07
CA PRO A 85 2.74 -2.45 4.39
C PRO A 85 2.01 -3.80 4.42
N CYS A 86 2.22 -4.63 3.39
CA CYS A 86 1.59 -5.93 3.26
C CYS A 86 2.63 -7.04 2.97
N ALA A 87 2.49 -8.18 3.63
CA ALA A 87 3.41 -9.31 3.54
C ALA A 87 2.71 -10.59 3.11
N ALA A 88 3.35 -11.33 2.22
CA ALA A 88 2.97 -12.69 1.86
C ALA A 88 3.75 -13.69 2.74
N PRO A 89 3.10 -14.52 3.56
CA PRO A 89 3.80 -15.60 4.27
C PRO A 89 4.46 -16.57 3.29
N TYR A 90 5.55 -17.21 3.74
CA TYR A 90 6.21 -18.23 2.94
C TYR A 90 5.23 -19.37 2.59
N GLY A 91 5.22 -19.79 1.32
CA GLY A 91 4.33 -20.82 0.79
C GLY A 91 2.99 -20.32 0.25
N TYR A 92 2.68 -19.02 0.35
CA TYR A 92 1.47 -18.42 -0.19
C TYR A 92 1.81 -17.22 -1.08
N GLU A 93 1.36 -17.25 -2.33
CA GLU A 93 1.36 -16.08 -3.20
C GLU A 93 0.20 -15.18 -2.82
N LEU A 94 0.44 -13.87 -2.85
CA LEU A 94 -0.53 -12.86 -2.49
C LEU A 94 -0.81 -11.95 -3.69
N TYR A 95 -2.08 -11.72 -3.96
CA TYR A 95 -2.57 -10.68 -4.86
C TYR A 95 -3.42 -9.71 -4.07
N TYR A 96 -3.37 -8.43 -4.41
CA TYR A 96 -4.42 -7.52 -3.99
C TYR A 96 -4.78 -6.49 -5.06
N LEU A 97 -6.06 -6.12 -5.06
CA LEU A 97 -6.62 -5.04 -5.86
C LEU A 97 -6.84 -3.83 -4.94
N ASN A 98 -6.17 -2.73 -5.27
CA ASN A 98 -6.32 -1.44 -4.61
C ASN A 98 -7.32 -0.56 -5.34
N VAL A 99 -8.16 0.11 -4.56
CA VAL A 99 -8.98 1.24 -5.05
C VAL A 99 -8.68 2.42 -4.15
N MET A 100 -8.30 3.53 -4.77
CA MET A 100 -8.02 4.79 -4.12
C MET A 100 -8.88 5.91 -4.68
N ALA A 101 -9.30 6.83 -3.82
CA ALA A 101 -9.96 8.06 -4.22
C ALA A 101 -9.76 9.17 -3.17
N GLY A 102 -9.82 10.41 -3.63
CA GLY A 102 -9.74 11.59 -2.77
C GLY A 102 -10.03 12.87 -3.57
N PRO A 103 -9.96 14.05 -2.93
CA PRO A 103 -10.30 15.33 -3.56
C PRO A 103 -9.44 15.68 -4.78
N LEU A 104 -8.21 15.18 -4.82
CA LEU A 104 -7.27 15.37 -5.92
C LEU A 104 -6.78 14.02 -6.45
N ARG A 105 -7.14 13.69 -7.69
CA ARG A 105 -6.72 12.45 -8.37
C ARG A 105 -5.25 12.48 -8.79
N LYS A 106 -4.34 12.43 -7.82
CA LYS A 106 -2.89 12.30 -8.00
C LYS A 106 -2.33 11.41 -6.90
N TRP A 107 -1.57 10.38 -7.23
CA TRP A 107 -0.92 9.55 -6.23
C TRP A 107 0.37 10.21 -5.73
N ARG A 108 0.28 10.97 -4.64
CA ARG A 108 1.43 11.55 -3.93
C ARG A 108 1.44 11.02 -2.50
N PHE A 109 2.51 10.30 -2.15
CA PHE A 109 2.68 9.66 -0.86
C PHE A 109 4.03 10.04 -0.23
N LYS A 110 4.17 9.81 1.08
CA LYS A 110 5.46 9.85 1.78
C LYS A 110 5.75 8.49 2.40
N ASN A 111 7.00 8.04 2.27
CA ASN A 111 7.49 6.88 2.98
C ASN A 111 7.58 7.15 4.48
N ASP A 112 7.51 6.09 5.29
CA ASP A 112 7.88 6.15 6.71
C ASP A 112 9.34 6.64 6.83
N PRO A 113 9.61 7.76 7.53
CA PRO A 113 10.95 8.29 7.69
C PRO A 113 11.96 7.27 8.26
N ALA A 114 11.52 6.33 9.09
CA ALA A 114 12.38 5.28 9.65
C ALA A 114 12.81 4.22 8.62
N HIS A 115 12.08 4.10 7.50
CA HIS A 115 12.29 3.07 6.48
C HIS A 115 12.64 3.64 5.10
N ASP A 116 12.56 4.95 4.93
CA ASP A 116 12.85 5.68 3.68
C ASP A 116 14.26 5.46 3.13
N TRP A 117 15.22 5.09 4.00
CA TRP A 117 16.58 4.74 3.58
C TRP A 117 16.62 3.58 2.57
N ILE A 118 15.65 2.66 2.61
CA ILE A 118 15.54 1.55 1.67
C ILE A 118 15.21 2.08 0.26
N ALA A 119 14.22 2.97 0.17
CA ALA A 119 13.81 3.56 -1.10
C ALA A 119 14.95 4.40 -1.72
N LYS A 120 15.67 5.18 -0.90
CA LYS A 120 16.85 5.94 -1.34
C LYS A 120 17.95 5.03 -1.86
N ARG A 121 18.32 4.00 -1.09
CA ARG A 121 19.32 3.00 -1.51
C ARG A 121 18.93 2.37 -2.84
N ASP A 122 17.68 1.96 -3.00
CA ASP A 122 17.23 1.21 -4.17
C ASP A 122 17.13 2.10 -5.41
N ALA A 123 16.72 3.37 -5.25
CA ALA A 123 16.71 4.36 -6.34
C ALA A 123 18.11 4.61 -6.92
N ASP A 124 19.15 4.66 -6.06
CA ASP A 124 20.54 4.87 -6.48
C ASP A 124 21.14 3.65 -7.21
N THR A 125 20.53 2.47 -7.06
CA THR A 125 21.00 1.21 -7.68
C THR A 125 20.39 0.92 -9.05
N LEU A 126 19.35 1.66 -9.45
CA LEU A 126 18.74 1.51 -10.77
C LEU A 126 19.46 2.38 -11.79
N PRO A 127 19.74 1.89 -13.02
CA PRO A 127 20.18 2.77 -14.10
C PRO A 127 19.13 3.85 -14.36
N PRO A 128 19.51 5.06 -14.81
CA PRO A 128 18.54 6.10 -15.14
C PRO A 128 17.52 5.57 -16.15
N ALA A 129 16.24 5.82 -15.87
CA ALA A 129 15.10 5.42 -16.69
C ALA A 129 15.12 6.07 -18.09
#